data_AF-A0A0Q6KWH6-F1
#
_entry.id   AF-A0A0Q6KWH6-F1
#
_cell.length_a   1.000
_cell.length_b   1.000
_cell.length_c   1.000
_cell.angle_alpha   90.00
_cell.angle_beta   90.00
_cell.angle_gamma   90.00
#
_symmetry.space_group_name_H-M   'P 1'
#
loop_
_entity.id
_entity.type
_entity.pdbx_description
1 polymer ?
#
loop_
_entity_poly.entity_id
_entity_poly.type
_entity_poly.pdbx_seq_one_letter_code
_entity_poly.pdbx_strand_id
1 'polypeptide(L)'
;MAAKTWTGYAPWLDRQGRLSGLRALAFALLLIPALILAYEAWTGQLGSKPWTRAVHDTGTWSIRILLVTLAVSPLRRILDWGKLIGIRRMLGLGAMSYALAHLLLYCIDLAFDWGLILSEIVKRFYLTVGIVAVFGLAALGATSTDGMIRRMGAQAWQRLHNLVYLITALGLLHFALQSKIDVSQPALLNGLFALLLLYRLMNRWKLPVTAASLVAAALATGLATALAETAWYATTTGVSAWMVFQANWDVLTYQDLQFLRPGHWVALAGLAVALAHAVRSGVREPKPVRAGRLRSQSATSE
;
A
#
# COMPACT_ATOMS: atom_id res chain seq x y z
N MET A 1 -28.86 8.96 -32.28
CA MET A 1 -28.35 8.48 -30.97
C MET A 1 -27.05 7.73 -31.20
N ALA A 2 -25.89 8.34 -30.95
CA ALA A 2 -24.61 7.66 -31.10
C ALA A 2 -24.52 6.53 -30.07
N ALA A 3 -24.33 5.29 -30.53
CA ALA A 3 -24.08 4.14 -29.68
C ALA A 3 -22.89 4.46 -28.77
N LYS A 4 -23.15 4.59 -27.47
CA LYS A 4 -22.12 4.80 -26.46
C LYS A 4 -21.31 3.51 -26.39
N THR A 5 -20.28 3.41 -27.21
CA THR A 5 -19.45 2.21 -27.30
C THR A 5 -18.83 1.96 -25.93
N TRP A 6 -18.98 0.73 -25.42
CA TRP A 6 -18.47 0.29 -24.12
C TRP A 6 -16.94 0.41 -23.99
N THR A 7 -16.25 0.76 -25.07
CA THR A 7 -14.81 0.96 -25.18
C THR A 7 -14.29 2.08 -24.26
N GLY A 8 -15.11 3.05 -23.83
CA GLY A 8 -14.65 4.11 -22.92
C GLY A 8 -14.29 3.66 -21.49
N TYR A 9 -14.64 2.43 -21.08
CA TYR A 9 -14.54 1.97 -19.69
C TYR A 9 -13.52 0.84 -19.46
N ALA A 10 -12.82 0.36 -20.49
CA ALA A 10 -11.90 -0.75 -20.32
C ALA A 10 -10.72 -0.35 -19.40
N PRO A 11 -10.32 -1.21 -18.44
CA PRO A 11 -9.37 -0.83 -17.40
C PRO A 11 -7.98 -0.48 -17.95
N TRP A 12 -7.62 -1.03 -19.12
CA TRP A 12 -6.36 -0.81 -19.84
C TRP A 12 -6.30 0.46 -20.72
N LEU A 13 -7.40 1.21 -20.87
CA LEU A 13 -7.44 2.42 -21.69
C LEU A 13 -7.23 3.68 -20.86
N ASP A 14 -6.58 4.71 -21.40
CA ASP A 14 -6.49 6.04 -20.79
C ASP A 14 -7.82 6.80 -20.91
N ARG A 15 -7.89 8.02 -20.36
CA ARG A 15 -9.11 8.85 -20.41
C ARG A 15 -9.48 9.30 -21.83
N GLN A 16 -8.56 9.18 -22.78
CA GLN A 16 -8.74 9.51 -24.19
C GLN A 16 -9.07 8.25 -25.02
N GLY A 17 -9.25 7.09 -24.38
CA GLY A 17 -9.55 5.82 -25.04
C GLY A 17 -8.34 5.14 -25.70
N ARG A 18 -7.10 5.56 -25.38
CA ARG A 18 -5.87 4.96 -25.91
C ARG A 18 -5.33 3.89 -24.99
N LEU A 19 -4.68 2.87 -25.53
CA LEU A 19 -4.03 1.82 -24.73
C LEU A 19 -2.95 2.42 -23.82
N SER A 20 -3.06 2.14 -22.52
CA SER A 20 -2.10 2.55 -21.51
C SER A 20 -1.41 1.32 -20.92
N GLY A 21 -0.16 1.09 -21.32
CA GLY A 21 0.63 -0.04 -20.82
C GLY A 21 0.70 -0.09 -19.29
N LEU A 22 0.78 1.07 -18.62
CA LEU A 22 0.78 1.15 -17.16
C LEU A 22 -0.53 0.66 -16.53
N ARG A 23 -1.68 1.02 -17.13
CA ARG A 23 -2.98 0.57 -16.64
C ARG A 23 -3.21 -0.91 -16.95
N ALA A 24 -2.84 -1.35 -18.15
CA ALA A 24 -2.91 -2.76 -18.54
C ALA A 24 -2.08 -3.64 -17.60
N LEU A 25 -0.83 -3.25 -17.35
CA LEU A 25 0.06 -3.94 -16.43
C LEU A 25 -0.50 -3.96 -15.01
N ALA A 26 -0.92 -2.81 -14.48
CA ALA A 26 -1.48 -2.77 -13.12
C ALA A 26 -2.78 -3.59 -13.01
N PHE A 27 -3.60 -3.64 -14.05
CA PHE A 27 -4.79 -4.50 -14.06
C PHE A 27 -4.42 -5.98 -14.09
N ALA A 28 -3.48 -6.40 -14.94
CA ALA A 28 -2.99 -7.77 -14.99
C ALA A 28 -2.41 -8.20 -13.64
N LEU A 29 -1.56 -7.38 -13.02
CA LEU A 29 -0.97 -7.64 -11.70
C LEU A 29 -2.03 -7.78 -10.60
N LEU A 30 -3.15 -7.05 -10.68
CA LEU A 30 -4.25 -7.21 -9.72
C LEU A 30 -4.98 -8.55 -9.87
N LEU A 31 -4.97 -9.16 -11.05
CA LEU A 31 -5.63 -10.44 -11.30
C LEU A 31 -4.76 -11.64 -10.94
N ILE A 32 -3.44 -11.53 -11.02
CA ILE A 32 -2.51 -12.64 -10.77
C ILE A 32 -2.80 -13.39 -9.47
N PRO A 33 -2.97 -12.73 -8.30
CA PRO A 33 -3.20 -13.46 -7.07
C PRO A 33 -4.51 -14.25 -7.05
N ALA A 34 -5.58 -13.67 -7.61
CA ALA A 34 -6.87 -14.35 -7.73
C ALA A 34 -6.78 -15.56 -8.68
N LEU A 35 -6.00 -15.44 -9.77
CA LEU A 35 -5.77 -16.55 -10.70
C LEU A 35 -4.95 -17.67 -10.07
N ILE A 36 -3.91 -17.33 -9.29
CA ILE A 36 -3.13 -18.32 -8.53
C ILE A 36 -4.04 -19.04 -7.53
N LEU A 37 -4.82 -18.30 -6.74
CA LEU A 37 -5.74 -18.90 -5.77
C LEU A 37 -6.79 -19.80 -6.44
N ALA A 38 -7.32 -19.38 -7.59
CA ALA A 38 -8.27 -20.19 -8.36
C ALA A 38 -7.63 -21.47 -8.92
N TYR A 39 -6.38 -21.39 -9.38
CA TYR A 39 -5.61 -22.54 -9.85
C TYR A 39 -5.31 -23.53 -8.70
N GLU A 40 -4.87 -23.03 -7.54
CA GLU A 40 -4.64 -23.83 -6.34
C GLU A 40 -5.93 -24.49 -5.85
N ALA A 41 -7.07 -23.79 -5.92
CA ALA A 41 -8.38 -24.35 -5.61
C ALA A 41 -8.76 -25.48 -6.59
N TRP A 42 -8.59 -25.23 -7.89
CA TRP A 42 -8.92 -26.20 -8.95
C TRP A 42 -8.08 -27.47 -8.87
N THR A 43 -6.81 -27.34 -8.50
CA THR A 43 -5.85 -28.46 -8.40
C THR A 43 -5.82 -29.10 -7.02
N GLY A 44 -6.66 -28.66 -6.07
CA GLY A 44 -6.71 -29.21 -4.71
C GLY A 44 -5.49 -28.89 -3.83
N GLN A 45 -4.73 -27.83 -4.15
CA GLN A 45 -3.49 -27.45 -3.46
C GLN A 45 -3.71 -26.56 -2.22
N LEU A 46 -4.95 -26.16 -1.92
CA LEU A 46 -5.27 -25.33 -0.74
C LEU A 46 -5.18 -26.07 0.61
N GLY A 47 -4.91 -27.38 0.58
CA GLY A 47 -4.74 -28.21 1.78
C GLY A 47 -6.06 -28.57 2.47
N SER A 48 -5.97 -28.94 3.75
CA SER A 48 -7.09 -29.51 4.52
C SER A 48 -8.16 -28.49 4.94
N LYS A 49 -7.84 -27.19 4.94
CA LYS A 49 -8.76 -26.09 5.26
C LYS A 49 -8.78 -25.06 4.12
N PRO A 50 -9.37 -25.41 2.97
CA PRO A 50 -9.23 -24.62 1.74
C PRO A 50 -9.84 -23.23 1.86
N TRP A 51 -11.01 -23.12 2.48
CA TRP A 51 -11.69 -21.84 2.70
C TRP A 51 -10.90 -20.93 3.65
N THR A 52 -10.46 -21.44 4.80
CA THR A 52 -9.59 -20.68 5.72
C THR A 52 -8.32 -20.18 5.04
N ARG A 53 -7.70 -21.00 4.18
CA ARG A 53 -6.53 -20.58 3.38
C ARG A 53 -6.88 -19.45 2.42
N ALA A 54 -7.96 -19.58 1.67
CA ALA A 54 -8.44 -18.57 0.73
C ALA A 54 -8.79 -17.24 1.44
N VAL A 55 -9.38 -17.30 2.64
CA VAL A 55 -9.65 -16.14 3.50
C VAL A 55 -8.34 -15.42 3.84
N HIS A 56 -7.30 -16.14 4.30
CA HIS A 56 -6.02 -15.52 4.63
C HIS A 56 -5.33 -14.90 3.41
N ASP A 57 -5.34 -15.59 2.26
CA ASP A 57 -4.67 -15.12 1.05
C ASP A 57 -5.33 -13.86 0.50
N THR A 58 -6.67 -13.85 0.39
CA THR A 58 -7.41 -12.67 -0.06
C THR A 58 -7.26 -11.48 0.88
N GLY A 59 -7.26 -11.70 2.20
CA GLY A 59 -7.00 -10.66 3.21
C GLY A 59 -5.59 -10.06 3.09
N THR A 60 -4.57 -10.92 2.93
CA THR A 60 -3.17 -10.50 2.75
C THR A 60 -3.01 -9.66 1.48
N TRP A 61 -3.60 -10.10 0.36
CA TRP A 61 -3.53 -9.35 -0.89
C TRP A 61 -4.28 -8.03 -0.85
N SER A 62 -5.41 -7.96 -0.15
CA SER A 62 -6.14 -6.71 0.09
C SER A 62 -5.25 -5.64 0.71
N ILE A 63 -4.56 -5.96 1.81
CA ILE A 63 -3.66 -5.01 2.49
C ILE A 63 -2.45 -4.64 1.64
N ARG A 64 -1.83 -5.62 0.95
CA ARG A 64 -0.71 -5.34 0.02
C ARG A 64 -1.11 -4.35 -1.06
N ILE A 65 -2.25 -4.57 -1.73
CA ILE A 65 -2.76 -3.68 -2.77
C ILE A 65 -3.13 -2.31 -2.20
N LEU A 66 -3.68 -2.26 -0.98
CA LEU A 66 -3.99 -1.00 -0.30
C LEU A 66 -2.72 -0.18 -0.01
N LEU A 67 -1.64 -0.80 0.46
CA LEU A 67 -0.36 -0.13 0.65
C LEU A 67 0.27 0.34 -0.67
N VAL A 68 0.19 -0.47 -1.73
CA VAL A 68 0.61 -0.05 -3.09
C VAL A 68 -0.21 1.16 -3.56
N THR A 69 -1.52 1.18 -3.29
CA THR A 69 -2.41 2.33 -3.58
C THR A 69 -1.96 3.58 -2.83
N LEU A 70 -1.56 3.44 -1.56
CA LEU A 70 -1.03 4.54 -0.74
C LEU A 70 0.37 4.98 -1.17
N ALA A 71 1.18 4.10 -1.77
CA ALA A 71 2.50 4.41 -2.30
C ALA A 71 2.46 5.28 -3.56
N VAL A 72 1.35 5.24 -4.33
CA VAL A 72 1.21 6.04 -5.56
C VAL A 72 1.46 7.54 -5.34
N SER A 73 0.93 8.12 -4.28
CA SER A 73 1.08 9.57 -4.03
C SER A 73 2.52 10.01 -3.72
N PRO A 74 3.25 9.41 -2.76
CA PRO A 74 4.64 9.76 -2.51
C PRO A 74 5.53 9.42 -3.71
N LEU A 75 5.38 8.25 -4.34
CA LEU A 75 6.22 7.85 -5.49
C LEU A 75 6.04 8.78 -6.69
N ARG A 76 4.81 9.22 -6.97
CA ARG A 76 4.55 10.22 -8.01
C ARG A 76 5.37 11.49 -7.80
N ARG A 77 5.54 11.93 -6.54
CA ARG A 77 6.24 13.18 -6.21
C ARG A 77 7.74 12.98 -6.18
N ILE A 78 8.21 11.97 -5.45
CA ILE A 78 9.64 11.69 -5.26
C ILE A 78 10.31 11.37 -6.61
N LEU A 79 9.64 10.63 -7.47
CA LEU A 79 10.17 10.20 -8.76
C LEU A 79 9.71 11.08 -9.94
N ASP A 80 8.95 12.15 -9.67
CA ASP A 80 8.28 13.00 -10.67
C ASP A 80 7.52 12.21 -11.76
N TRP A 81 6.84 11.13 -11.35
CA TRP A 81 6.12 10.23 -12.25
C TRP A 81 4.62 10.49 -12.21
N GLY A 82 4.19 11.58 -12.86
CA GLY A 82 2.79 12.03 -12.88
C GLY A 82 1.78 10.96 -13.31
N LYS A 83 2.14 10.08 -14.24
CA LYS A 83 1.25 9.03 -14.80
C LYS A 83 0.74 8.04 -13.75
N LEU A 84 1.45 7.83 -12.63
CA LEU A 84 1.04 6.93 -11.55
C LEU A 84 -0.33 7.30 -10.95
N ILE A 85 -0.73 8.58 -10.98
CA ILE A 85 -2.04 8.96 -10.45
C ILE A 85 -3.20 8.31 -11.21
N GLY A 86 -2.99 7.96 -12.49
CA GLY A 86 -4.00 7.34 -13.35
C GLY A 86 -4.39 5.93 -12.92
N ILE A 87 -3.52 5.20 -12.20
CA ILE A 87 -3.80 3.84 -11.72
C ILE A 87 -4.30 3.80 -10.27
N ARG A 88 -4.24 4.92 -9.52
CA ARG A 88 -4.59 4.95 -8.09
C ARG A 88 -5.99 4.43 -7.80
N ARG A 89 -6.98 4.86 -8.60
CA ARG A 89 -8.38 4.43 -8.41
C ARG A 89 -8.54 2.94 -8.71
N MET A 90 -7.87 2.44 -9.74
CA MET A 90 -7.92 1.03 -10.11
C MET A 90 -7.33 0.13 -9.00
N LEU A 91 -6.18 0.52 -8.44
CA LEU A 91 -5.57 -0.18 -7.31
C LEU A 91 -6.46 -0.14 -6.06
N GLY A 92 -7.04 1.03 -5.74
CA GLY A 92 -7.95 1.16 -4.59
C GLY A 92 -9.22 0.32 -4.71
N LEU A 93 -9.82 0.25 -5.90
CA LEU A 93 -10.95 -0.64 -6.18
C LEU A 93 -10.52 -2.12 -6.16
N GLY A 94 -9.29 -2.42 -6.60
CA GLY A 94 -8.69 -3.74 -6.44
C GLY A 94 -8.61 -4.17 -4.98
N ALA A 95 -8.02 -3.33 -4.12
CA ALA A 95 -7.96 -3.59 -2.67
C ALA A 95 -9.35 -3.84 -2.07
N MET A 96 -10.34 -3.00 -2.41
CA MET A 96 -11.73 -3.20 -1.97
C MET A 96 -12.30 -4.55 -2.46
N SER A 97 -12.04 -4.92 -3.72
CA SER A 97 -12.55 -6.17 -4.28
C SER A 97 -11.98 -7.39 -3.55
N TYR A 98 -10.68 -7.38 -3.22
CA TYR A 98 -10.06 -8.42 -2.39
C TYR A 98 -10.58 -8.41 -0.95
N ALA A 99 -10.85 -7.24 -0.36
CA ALA A 99 -11.45 -7.13 0.97
C ALA A 99 -12.89 -7.70 1.03
N LEU A 100 -13.69 -7.45 0.00
CA LEU A 100 -15.04 -8.00 -0.11
C LEU A 100 -15.00 -9.51 -0.38
N ALA A 101 -14.07 -9.97 -1.22
CA ALA A 101 -13.84 -11.40 -1.43
C ALA A 101 -13.41 -12.10 -0.13
N HIS A 102 -12.54 -11.47 0.66
CA HIS A 102 -12.13 -11.95 1.99
C HIS A 102 -13.33 -12.12 2.93
N LEU A 103 -14.21 -11.12 3.03
CA LEU A 103 -15.44 -11.21 3.83
C LEU A 103 -16.39 -12.28 3.30
N LEU A 104 -16.56 -12.36 1.97
CA LEU A 104 -17.43 -13.36 1.34
C LEU A 104 -16.92 -14.79 1.61
N LEU A 105 -15.62 -15.02 1.46
CA LEU A 105 -14.98 -16.31 1.74
C LEU A 105 -15.09 -16.68 3.22
N TYR A 106 -15.03 -15.72 4.13
CA TYR A 106 -15.29 -15.95 5.55
C TYR A 106 -16.73 -16.39 5.79
N CYS A 107 -17.71 -15.76 5.15
CA CYS A 107 -19.10 -16.21 5.23
C CYS A 107 -19.29 -17.60 4.63
N ILE A 108 -18.60 -17.93 3.53
CA ILE A 108 -18.62 -19.26 2.90
C ILE A 108 -18.00 -20.32 3.82
N ASP A 109 -16.87 -20.02 4.48
CA ASP A 109 -16.21 -20.92 5.44
C ASP A 109 -17.16 -21.33 6.58
N LEU A 110 -18.07 -20.42 6.95
CA LEU A 110 -19.11 -20.64 7.96
C LEU A 110 -20.48 -21.02 7.36
N ALA A 111 -20.53 -21.44 6.09
CA ALA A 111 -21.72 -21.88 5.38
C ALA A 111 -22.90 -20.89 5.42
N PHE A 112 -22.62 -19.59 5.56
CA PHE A 112 -23.61 -18.53 5.77
C PHE A 112 -24.51 -18.72 7.01
N ASP A 113 -24.05 -19.42 8.04
CA ASP A 113 -24.72 -19.44 9.34
C ASP A 113 -24.58 -18.08 10.03
N TRP A 114 -25.58 -17.21 9.85
CA TRP A 114 -25.58 -15.85 10.40
C TRP A 114 -25.52 -15.80 11.93
N GLY A 115 -26.04 -16.81 12.62
CA GLY A 115 -25.96 -16.91 14.08
C GLY A 115 -24.52 -17.15 14.52
N LEU A 116 -23.85 -18.11 13.88
CA LEU A 116 -22.43 -18.39 14.13
C LEU A 116 -21.55 -17.20 13.76
N ILE A 117 -21.71 -16.65 12.55
CA ILE A 117 -20.95 -15.50 12.03
C ILE A 117 -21.01 -14.33 13.02
N LEU A 118 -22.21 -13.93 13.44
CA LEU A 118 -22.38 -12.79 14.33
C LEU A 118 -21.80 -13.09 15.72
N SER A 119 -21.99 -14.31 16.23
CA SER A 119 -21.43 -14.70 17.52
C SER A 119 -19.89 -14.68 17.53
N GLU A 120 -19.24 -15.12 16.44
CA GLU A 120 -17.78 -15.10 16.30
C GLU A 120 -17.27 -13.65 16.20
N ILE A 121 -17.94 -12.79 15.43
CA ILE A 121 -17.56 -11.37 15.30
C ILE A 121 -17.59 -10.66 16.66
N VAL A 122 -18.64 -10.90 17.45
CA VAL A 122 -18.80 -10.29 18.78
C VAL A 122 -17.77 -10.87 19.77
N LYS A 123 -17.55 -12.19 19.77
CA LYS A 123 -16.62 -12.84 20.70
C LYS A 123 -15.16 -12.55 20.39
N ARG A 124 -14.81 -12.25 19.13
CA ARG A 124 -13.43 -12.04 18.69
C ARG A 124 -13.22 -10.59 18.28
N PHE A 125 -12.62 -9.81 19.17
CA PHE A 125 -12.37 -8.38 18.96
C PHE A 125 -11.70 -8.06 17.60
N TYR A 126 -10.73 -8.87 17.17
CA TYR A 126 -10.04 -8.65 15.89
C TYR A 126 -11.00 -8.74 14.68
N LEU A 127 -12.05 -9.57 14.72
CA LEU A 127 -13.04 -9.65 13.64
C LEU A 127 -13.87 -8.36 13.55
N THR A 128 -14.25 -7.79 14.71
CA THR A 128 -14.91 -6.48 14.74
C THR A 128 -14.06 -5.39 14.08
N VAL A 129 -12.74 -5.35 14.37
CA VAL A 129 -11.80 -4.42 13.71
C VAL A 129 -11.78 -4.62 12.19
N GLY A 130 -11.74 -5.88 11.74
CA GLY A 130 -11.76 -6.24 10.32
C GLY A 130 -13.04 -5.79 9.61
N ILE A 131 -14.20 -6.02 10.22
CA ILE A 131 -15.51 -5.59 9.71
C ILE A 131 -15.55 -4.07 9.52
N VAL A 132 -15.13 -3.30 10.53
CA VAL A 132 -15.08 -1.82 10.43
C VAL A 132 -14.17 -1.39 9.28
N ALA A 133 -13.02 -2.02 9.10
CA ALA A 133 -12.11 -1.72 8.00
C ALA A 133 -12.73 -2.04 6.62
N VAL A 134 -13.38 -3.20 6.45
CA VAL A 134 -14.04 -3.61 5.19
C VAL A 134 -15.18 -2.66 4.84
N PHE A 135 -16.06 -2.33 5.79
CA PHE A 135 -17.16 -1.39 5.55
C PHE A 135 -16.65 0.03 5.23
N GLY A 136 -15.62 0.50 5.94
CA GLY A 136 -14.96 1.76 5.62
C GLY A 136 -14.40 1.77 4.19
N LEU A 137 -13.71 0.70 3.78
CA LEU A 137 -13.15 0.58 2.43
C LEU A 137 -14.25 0.50 1.36
N ALA A 138 -15.34 -0.22 1.64
CA ALA A 138 -16.51 -0.30 0.77
C ALA A 138 -17.17 1.08 0.58
N ALA A 139 -17.30 1.87 1.64
CA ALA A 139 -17.81 3.24 1.56
C ALA A 139 -16.92 4.14 0.67
N LEU A 140 -15.59 4.01 0.79
CA LEU A 140 -14.66 4.72 -0.09
C LEU A 140 -14.78 4.28 -1.55
N GLY A 141 -14.98 2.99 -1.81
CA GLY A 141 -15.18 2.47 -3.16
C GLY A 141 -16.49 2.94 -3.80
N ALA A 142 -17.60 2.89 -3.05
CA ALA A 142 -18.90 3.39 -3.50
C ALA A 142 -18.87 4.89 -3.87
N THR A 143 -18.07 5.67 -3.15
CA THR A 143 -17.87 7.11 -3.39
C THR A 143 -16.72 7.43 -4.35
N SER A 144 -16.14 6.42 -5.01
CA SER A 144 -15.05 6.60 -5.99
C SER A 144 -15.53 6.84 -7.42
N THR A 145 -16.85 6.93 -7.69
CA THR A 145 -17.37 7.19 -9.04
C THR A 145 -17.30 8.67 -9.42
N ASP A 146 -17.15 8.96 -10.72
CA ASP A 146 -17.10 10.35 -11.21
C ASP A 146 -18.38 11.13 -10.86
N GLY A 147 -19.52 10.44 -10.83
CA GLY A 147 -20.79 11.01 -10.38
C GLY A 147 -20.78 11.40 -8.91
N MET A 148 -20.28 10.52 -8.03
CA MET A 148 -20.20 10.80 -6.59
C MET A 148 -19.19 11.90 -6.26
N ILE A 149 -18.03 11.92 -6.94
CA ILE A 149 -17.05 13.00 -6.80
C ILE A 149 -17.68 14.36 -7.13
N ARG A 150 -18.47 14.44 -8.21
CA ARG A 150 -19.19 15.67 -8.59
C ARG A 150 -20.29 16.05 -7.59
N ARG A 151 -21.06 15.07 -7.09
CA ARG A 151 -22.16 15.30 -6.13
C ARG A 151 -21.69 15.78 -4.77
N MET A 152 -20.62 15.19 -4.24
CA MET A 152 -20.08 15.54 -2.92
C MET A 152 -19.25 16.84 -2.95
N GLY A 153 -18.68 17.17 -4.11
CA GLY A 153 -17.67 18.22 -4.22
C GLY A 153 -16.29 17.75 -3.74
N ALA A 154 -15.25 18.37 -4.30
CA ALA A 154 -13.87 17.91 -4.12
C ALA A 154 -13.40 17.93 -2.65
N GLN A 155 -13.84 18.90 -1.85
CA GLN A 155 -13.42 19.04 -0.45
C GLN A 155 -14.01 17.95 0.44
N ALA A 156 -15.33 17.74 0.39
CA ALA A 156 -15.99 16.71 1.20
C ALA A 156 -15.54 15.31 0.79
N TRP A 157 -15.39 15.07 -0.52
CA TRP A 157 -14.82 13.84 -1.05
C TRP A 157 -13.39 13.59 -0.52
N GLN A 158 -12.53 14.62 -0.55
CA GLN A 158 -11.16 14.48 -0.03
C GLN A 158 -11.12 14.22 1.48
N ARG A 159 -12.02 14.82 2.27
CA ARG A 159 -12.15 14.54 3.72
C ARG A 159 -12.55 13.09 3.96
N LEU A 160 -13.54 12.58 3.23
CA LEU A 160 -13.96 11.18 3.32
C LEU A 160 -12.82 10.24 2.91
N HIS A 161 -12.18 10.46 1.77
CA HIS A 161 -11.10 9.60 1.28
C HIS A 161 -9.81 9.72 2.09
N ASN A 162 -9.66 10.71 2.97
CA ASN A 162 -8.58 10.71 3.96
C ASN A 162 -8.79 9.65 5.05
N LEU A 163 -10.00 9.11 5.23
CA LEU A 163 -10.22 7.97 6.13
C LEU A 163 -9.47 6.71 5.69
N VAL A 164 -8.97 6.67 4.44
CA VAL A 164 -8.13 5.55 3.97
C VAL A 164 -6.94 5.28 4.89
N TYR A 165 -6.36 6.30 5.54
CA TYR A 165 -5.24 6.08 6.47
C TYR A 165 -5.71 5.34 7.74
N LEU A 166 -6.85 5.74 8.29
CA LEU A 166 -7.46 5.06 9.44
C LEU A 166 -7.88 3.64 9.06
N ILE A 167 -8.54 3.47 7.91
CA ILE A 167 -8.95 2.15 7.41
C ILE A 167 -7.74 1.24 7.18
N THR A 168 -6.64 1.77 6.65
CA THR A 168 -5.39 1.00 6.48
C THR A 168 -4.81 0.60 7.82
N ALA A 169 -4.78 1.52 8.80
CA ALA A 169 -4.32 1.21 10.15
C ALA A 169 -5.19 0.14 10.83
N LEU A 170 -6.51 0.20 10.69
CA LEU A 170 -7.43 -0.81 11.20
C LEU A 170 -7.22 -2.17 10.51
N GLY A 171 -7.03 -2.18 9.19
CA GLY A 171 -6.73 -3.41 8.44
C GLY A 171 -5.41 -4.05 8.85
N LEU A 172 -4.36 -3.24 9.08
CA LEU A 172 -3.08 -3.71 9.60
C LEU A 172 -3.16 -4.20 11.04
N LEU A 173 -3.96 -3.53 11.88
CA LEU A 173 -4.23 -3.96 13.24
C LEU A 173 -4.98 -5.30 13.26
N HIS A 174 -6.02 -5.45 12.43
CA HIS A 174 -6.73 -6.71 12.26
C HIS A 174 -5.77 -7.84 11.86
N PHE A 175 -4.89 -7.59 10.88
CA PHE A 175 -3.91 -8.58 10.44
C PHE A 175 -2.89 -8.93 11.54
N ALA A 176 -2.41 -7.95 12.29
CA ALA A 176 -1.51 -8.18 13.42
C ALA A 176 -2.17 -9.00 14.55
N LEU A 177 -3.40 -8.67 14.93
CA LEU A 177 -4.13 -9.38 15.98
C LEU A 177 -4.50 -10.82 15.62
N GLN A 178 -4.69 -11.10 14.32
CA GLN A 178 -4.96 -12.45 13.82
C GLN A 178 -3.70 -13.32 13.73
N SER A 179 -2.51 -12.71 13.67
CA SER A 179 -1.23 -13.41 13.57
C SER A 179 -0.81 -13.96 14.93
N LYS A 180 -0.60 -15.28 15.01
CA LYS A 180 -0.39 -15.97 16.31
C LYS A 180 1.07 -16.17 16.69
N ILE A 181 1.90 -16.64 15.76
CA ILE A 181 3.28 -17.05 16.04
C ILE A 181 4.25 -16.24 15.19
N ASP A 182 4.07 -16.26 13.88
CA ASP A 182 4.86 -15.45 12.95
C ASP A 182 4.17 -14.11 12.72
N VAL A 183 4.80 -13.03 13.20
CA VAL A 183 4.36 -11.65 12.97
C VAL A 183 5.22 -10.90 11.95
N SER A 184 6.12 -11.59 11.25
CA SER A 184 7.05 -10.92 10.34
C SER A 184 6.32 -10.25 9.17
N GLN A 185 5.28 -10.87 8.60
CA GLN A 185 4.47 -10.20 7.57
C GLN A 185 3.70 -8.97 8.09
N PRO A 186 2.93 -9.06 9.20
CA PRO A 186 2.33 -7.87 9.81
C PRO A 186 3.34 -6.78 10.13
N ALA A 187 4.50 -7.11 10.72
CA ALA A 187 5.55 -6.16 11.06
C ALA A 187 6.08 -5.44 9.79
N LEU A 188 6.32 -6.20 8.72
CA LEU A 188 6.75 -5.64 7.43
C LEU A 188 5.72 -4.65 6.87
N LEU A 189 4.45 -5.05 6.80
CA LEU A 189 3.41 -4.19 6.22
C LEU A 189 3.14 -2.94 7.08
N ASN A 190 3.22 -3.06 8.40
CA ASN A 190 3.16 -1.91 9.31
C ASN A 190 4.36 -0.96 9.13
N GLY A 191 5.57 -1.50 8.97
CA GLY A 191 6.77 -0.72 8.71
C GLY A 191 6.72 0.02 7.36
N LEU A 192 6.24 -0.65 6.30
CA LEU A 192 6.01 -0.01 5.01
C LEU A 192 4.94 1.09 5.11
N PHE A 193 3.87 0.86 5.86
CA PHE A 193 2.87 1.89 6.11
C PHE A 193 3.45 3.10 6.85
N ALA A 194 4.26 2.88 7.89
CA ALA A 194 4.96 3.93 8.62
C ALA A 194 5.90 4.74 7.71
N LEU A 195 6.65 4.07 6.82
CA LEU A 195 7.48 4.72 5.81
C LEU A 195 6.66 5.61 4.87
N LEU A 196 5.51 5.13 4.39
CA LEU A 196 4.60 5.91 3.54
C LEU A 196 4.01 7.12 4.28
N LEU A 197 3.70 6.99 5.56
CA LEU A 197 3.24 8.11 6.40
C LEU A 197 4.37 9.13 6.62
N LEU A 198 5.60 8.67 6.87
CA LEU A 198 6.76 9.54 7.04
C LEU A 198 7.02 10.38 5.79
N TYR A 199 6.99 9.79 4.59
CA TYR A 199 7.11 10.55 3.34
C TYR A 199 6.02 11.62 3.17
N ARG A 200 4.80 11.34 3.65
CA ARG A 200 3.70 12.31 3.62
C ARG A 200 3.90 13.43 4.64
N LEU A 201 4.42 13.09 5.82
CA LEU A 201 4.73 14.04 6.88
C LEU A 201 5.85 14.99 6.47
N MET A 202 6.93 14.45 5.89
CA MET A 202 8.00 15.24 5.28
C MET A 202 7.45 16.25 4.27
N ASN A 203 6.56 15.81 3.38
CA ASN A 203 5.91 16.71 2.43
C ASN A 203 4.97 17.73 3.12
N ARG A 204 4.24 17.34 4.16
CA ARG A 204 3.30 18.22 4.89
C ARG A 204 4.03 19.34 5.61
N TRP A 205 5.23 19.06 6.11
CA TRP A 205 6.13 20.00 6.79
C TRP A 205 7.14 20.66 5.85
N LYS A 206 7.02 20.41 4.53
CA LYS A 206 7.91 20.98 3.50
C LYS A 206 9.40 20.68 3.74
N LEU A 207 9.71 19.54 4.36
CA LEU A 207 11.08 19.07 4.51
C LEU A 207 11.69 18.79 3.12
N PRO A 208 12.99 19.06 2.93
CA PRO A 208 13.65 18.82 1.64
C PRO A 208 13.66 17.33 1.30
N VAL A 209 13.21 16.99 0.09
CA VAL A 209 13.27 15.63 -0.45
C VAL A 209 14.57 15.50 -1.21
N THR A 210 15.64 15.15 -0.49
CA THR A 210 16.97 14.86 -1.04
C THR A 210 17.26 13.38 -0.92
N ALA A 211 18.26 12.87 -1.64
CA ALA A 211 18.68 11.47 -1.49
C ALA A 211 19.02 11.14 -0.03
N ALA A 212 19.73 12.04 0.67
CA ALA A 212 20.08 11.88 2.08
C ALA A 212 18.86 11.80 3.00
N SER A 213 17.85 12.67 2.82
CA SER A 213 16.65 12.63 3.67
C SER A 213 15.79 11.38 3.42
N LEU A 214 15.78 10.87 2.19
CA LEU A 214 15.12 9.60 1.85
C LEU A 214 15.85 8.39 2.42
N VAL A 215 17.19 8.37 2.39
CA VAL A 215 18.01 7.33 3.05
C VAL A 215 17.78 7.35 4.55
N ALA A 216 17.82 8.53 5.19
CA ALA A 216 17.57 8.66 6.62
C ALA A 216 16.17 8.16 7.00
N ALA A 217 15.13 8.50 6.21
CA ALA A 217 13.77 8.00 6.42
C ALA A 217 13.69 6.48 6.29
N ALA A 218 14.38 5.89 5.30
CA ALA A 218 14.43 4.44 5.09
C ALA A 218 15.07 3.71 6.27
N LEU A 219 16.23 4.17 6.74
CA LEU A 219 16.94 3.57 7.86
C LEU A 219 16.18 3.73 9.17
N ALA A 220 15.63 4.92 9.44
CA ALA A 220 14.87 5.19 10.66
C ALA A 220 13.61 4.31 10.76
N THR A 221 12.89 4.14 9.65
CA THR A 221 11.67 3.31 9.64
C THR A 221 11.99 1.82 9.64
N GLY A 222 13.07 1.38 8.99
CA GLY A 222 13.58 0.01 9.09
C GLY A 222 13.96 -0.34 10.53
N LEU A 223 14.71 0.53 11.21
CA LEU A 223 15.07 0.36 12.62
C LEU A 223 13.84 0.35 13.52
N ALA A 224 12.91 1.30 13.35
CA ALA A 224 11.67 1.34 14.12
C ALA A 224 10.84 0.05 13.94
N THR A 225 10.84 -0.53 12.74
CA THR A 225 10.17 -1.80 12.45
C THR A 225 10.84 -2.96 13.18
N ALA A 226 12.17 -3.04 13.15
CA ALA A 226 12.93 -4.08 13.87
C ALA A 226 12.72 -3.99 15.39
N LEU A 227 12.70 -2.77 15.95
CA LEU A 227 12.42 -2.54 17.37
C LEU A 227 10.98 -2.91 17.73
N ALA A 228 10.01 -2.59 16.88
CA ALA A 228 8.61 -2.96 17.10
C ALA A 228 8.39 -4.48 17.05
N GLU A 229 9.01 -5.17 16.09
CA GLU A 229 9.00 -6.64 16.01
C GLU A 229 9.63 -7.25 17.27
N THR A 230 10.79 -6.72 17.69
CA THR A 230 11.47 -7.16 18.92
C THR A 230 10.59 -6.99 20.16
N ALA A 231 9.98 -5.81 20.32
CA ALA A 231 9.11 -5.51 21.45
C ALA A 231 7.87 -6.42 21.48
N TRP A 232 7.30 -6.74 20.31
CA TRP A 232 6.18 -7.66 20.22
C TRP A 232 6.56 -9.06 20.71
N TYR A 233 7.63 -9.66 20.18
CA TYR A 233 8.05 -10.99 20.62
C TYR A 233 8.39 -10.99 22.11
N ALA A 234 9.08 -9.97 22.60
CA ALA A 234 9.44 -9.88 24.02
C ALA A 234 8.22 -9.83 24.94
N THR A 235 7.18 -9.08 24.59
CA THR A 235 6.00 -8.88 25.45
C THR A 235 4.96 -10.00 25.33
N THR A 236 4.84 -10.64 24.16
CA THR A 236 3.78 -11.63 23.89
C THR A 236 4.23 -13.07 24.04
N THR A 237 5.51 -13.38 23.75
CA THR A 237 6.04 -14.75 23.79
C THR A 237 6.98 -14.99 24.97
N GLY A 238 7.42 -13.93 25.66
CA GLY A 238 8.38 -14.02 26.76
C GLY A 238 9.82 -14.30 26.33
N VAL A 239 10.10 -14.33 25.02
CA VAL A 239 11.45 -14.48 24.48
C VAL A 239 12.29 -13.23 24.78
N SER A 240 13.58 -13.39 25.06
CA SER A 240 14.48 -12.26 25.32
C SER A 240 14.47 -11.25 24.15
N ALA A 241 14.14 -9.99 24.46
CA ALA A 241 14.22 -8.88 23.52
C ALA A 241 15.62 -8.77 22.89
N TRP A 242 16.66 -9.01 23.69
CA TRP A 242 18.04 -8.95 23.18
C TRP A 242 18.31 -10.03 22.14
N MET A 243 17.84 -11.27 22.36
CA MET A 243 18.01 -12.36 21.38
C MET A 243 17.27 -12.06 20.07
N VAL A 244 16.03 -11.57 20.15
CA VAL A 244 15.25 -11.22 18.95
C VAL A 244 15.89 -10.05 18.21
N PHE A 245 16.42 -9.05 18.93
CA PHE A 245 17.13 -7.93 18.31
C PHE A 245 18.42 -8.39 17.64
N GLN A 246 19.23 -9.22 18.32
CA GLN A 246 20.46 -9.80 17.78
C GLN A 246 20.21 -10.61 16.51
N ALA A 247 19.05 -11.24 16.39
CA ALA A 247 18.70 -11.98 15.18
C ALA A 247 18.51 -11.08 13.94
N ASN A 248 18.55 -9.76 14.06
CA ASN A 248 18.71 -8.87 12.89
C ASN A 248 20.12 -8.92 12.30
N TRP A 249 21.13 -9.31 13.09
CA TRP A 249 22.50 -9.50 12.63
C TRP A 249 22.71 -10.85 11.92
N ASP A 250 21.78 -11.80 12.04
CA ASP A 250 21.92 -13.15 11.47
C ASP A 250 22.16 -13.14 9.95
N VAL A 251 21.56 -12.19 9.22
CA VAL A 251 21.81 -12.03 7.78
C VAL A 251 23.27 -11.69 7.47
N LEU A 252 23.96 -10.95 8.36
CA LEU A 252 25.37 -10.62 8.22
C LEU A 252 26.26 -11.76 8.74
N THR A 253 25.87 -12.36 9.86
CA THR A 253 26.61 -13.45 10.51
C THR A 253 26.66 -14.70 9.62
N TYR A 254 25.52 -15.09 9.05
CA TYR A 254 25.39 -16.29 8.22
C TYR A 254 25.49 -16.02 6.71
N GLN A 255 25.51 -14.75 6.30
CA GLN A 255 25.57 -14.32 4.90
C GLN A 255 24.44 -14.91 4.03
N ASP A 256 23.29 -15.17 4.64
CA ASP A 256 22.15 -15.80 3.99
C ASP A 256 20.92 -14.89 4.03
N LEU A 257 20.37 -14.62 2.84
CA LEU A 257 19.22 -13.75 2.64
C LEU A 257 17.93 -14.29 3.27
N GLN A 258 17.87 -15.58 3.62
CA GLN A 258 16.71 -16.15 4.31
C GLN A 258 16.49 -15.52 5.70
N PHE A 259 17.54 -14.98 6.33
CA PHE A 259 17.47 -14.29 7.62
C PHE A 259 17.05 -12.81 7.50
N LEU A 260 16.65 -12.35 6.32
CA LEU A 260 16.11 -10.99 6.15
C LEU A 260 14.82 -10.79 6.93
N ARG A 261 14.95 -10.09 8.05
CA ARG A 261 13.82 -9.65 8.88
C ARG A 261 13.03 -8.48 8.28
N PRO A 262 11.79 -8.25 8.75
CA PRO A 262 10.92 -7.14 8.30
C PRO A 262 11.60 -5.76 8.25
N GLY A 263 12.40 -5.42 9.27
CA GLY A 263 13.10 -4.13 9.30
C GLY A 263 14.04 -3.92 8.11
N HIS A 264 14.74 -4.97 7.66
CA HIS A 264 15.60 -4.93 6.49
C HIS A 264 14.79 -4.66 5.22
N TRP A 265 13.67 -5.36 5.03
CA TRP A 265 12.81 -5.16 3.86
C TRP A 265 12.23 -3.74 3.79
N VAL A 266 11.86 -3.15 4.92
CA VAL A 266 11.39 -1.75 4.99
C VAL A 266 12.52 -0.78 4.61
N ALA A 267 13.72 -0.99 5.17
CA ALA A 267 14.89 -0.18 4.84
C ALA A 267 15.25 -0.31 3.35
N LEU A 268 15.32 -1.52 2.81
CA LEU A 268 15.61 -1.79 1.40
C LEU A 268 14.58 -1.14 0.48
N ALA A 269 13.28 -1.20 0.81
CA ALA A 269 12.24 -0.54 0.03
C ALA A 269 12.44 0.98 -0.01
N GLY A 270 12.75 1.60 1.14
CA GLY A 270 13.03 3.04 1.20
C GLY A 270 14.33 3.44 0.49
N LEU A 271 15.38 2.63 0.61
CA LEU A 271 16.65 2.83 -0.08
C LEU A 271 16.50 2.72 -1.60
N ALA A 272 15.69 1.78 -2.08
CA ALA A 272 15.37 1.67 -3.50
C ALA A 272 14.68 2.94 -4.03
N VAL A 273 13.78 3.55 -3.24
CA VAL A 273 13.16 4.84 -3.59
C VAL A 273 14.17 5.97 -3.59
N ALA A 274 15.09 6.01 -2.60
CA ALA A 274 16.15 7.01 -2.53
C ALA A 274 17.11 6.91 -3.73
N LEU A 275 17.49 5.69 -4.11
CA LEU A 275 18.33 5.42 -5.27
C LEU A 275 17.63 5.84 -6.57
N ALA A 276 16.36 5.45 -6.75
CA ALA A 276 15.58 5.83 -7.92
C ALA A 276 15.42 7.36 -8.03
N HIS A 277 15.30 8.07 -6.90
CA HIS A 277 15.32 9.52 -6.86
C HIS A 277 16.67 10.09 -7.27
N ALA A 278 17.79 9.59 -6.72
CA ALA A 278 19.14 10.04 -7.03
C ALA A 278 19.51 9.84 -8.50
N VAL A 279 19.15 8.68 -9.08
CA VAL A 279 19.34 8.41 -10.51
C VAL A 279 18.53 9.39 -11.35
N ARG A 280 17.27 9.67 -10.99
CA ARG A 280 16.43 10.62 -11.73
C ARG A 280 16.87 12.07 -11.59
N SER A 281 17.41 12.47 -10.45
CA SER A 281 17.93 13.83 -10.26
C SER A 281 19.26 14.03 -10.97
N GLY A 282 20.12 13.01 -11.03
CA GLY A 282 21.39 13.06 -11.77
C GLY A 282 21.23 13.10 -13.29
N VAL A 283 20.17 12.51 -13.84
CA VAL A 283 19.86 12.54 -15.29
C VAL A 283 19.30 13.90 -15.73
N ARG A 284 18.84 14.75 -14.82
CA ARG A 284 18.37 16.10 -15.15
C ARG A 284 19.57 17.03 -15.31
N GLU A 285 19.92 17.36 -16.56
CA GLU A 285 20.82 18.49 -16.81
C GLU A 285 20.27 19.75 -16.10
N PRO A 286 21.12 20.51 -15.40
CA PRO A 286 20.72 21.79 -14.85
C PRO A 286 20.22 22.66 -16.01
N LYS A 287 18.95 23.09 -15.94
CA LYS A 287 18.41 24.06 -16.90
C LYS A 287 19.39 25.24 -16.97
N PRO A 288 19.92 25.60 -18.16
CA PRO A 288 20.79 26.77 -18.26
C PRO A 288 20.02 27.96 -17.69
N VAL A 289 20.60 28.59 -16.67
CA VAL A 289 20.10 29.84 -16.13
C VAL A 289 19.99 30.79 -17.31
N ARG A 290 18.77 31.23 -17.62
CA ARG A 290 18.51 32.14 -18.73
C ARG A 290 19.21 33.46 -18.41
N ALA A 291 20.47 33.59 -18.81
CA ALA A 291 21.26 34.80 -18.71
C ALA A 291 20.64 35.81 -19.69
N GLY A 292 19.69 36.59 -19.20
CA GLY A 292 18.99 37.53 -20.08
C GLY A 292 17.97 38.37 -19.35
N ARG A 293 18.46 39.39 -18.62
CA ARG A 293 17.94 40.78 -18.67
C ARG A 293 18.78 41.71 -17.77
N LEU A 294 20.03 42.00 -18.17
CA LEU A 294 20.83 43.10 -17.57
C LEU A 294 21.47 44.02 -18.64
N ARG A 295 20.99 43.99 -19.88
CA ARG A 295 21.40 44.93 -20.95
C ARG A 295 20.18 45.59 -21.57
N SER A 296 19.54 46.54 -20.88
CA SER A 296 18.65 47.51 -21.53
C SER A 296 18.36 48.78 -20.71
N GLN A 297 19.20 49.14 -19.72
CA GLN A 297 18.98 50.37 -18.92
C GLN A 297 20.11 51.41 -19.04
N SER A 298 21.04 51.27 -19.99
CA SER A 298 22.14 52.22 -20.18
C SER A 298 22.07 53.03 -21.49
N ALA A 299 20.88 53.21 -22.07
CA ALA A 299 20.72 53.88 -23.38
C ALA A 299 19.57 54.89 -23.43
N THR A 300 19.27 55.56 -22.32
CA THR A 300 18.38 56.74 -22.30
C THR A 300 18.97 57.79 -21.35
N SER A 301 20.08 58.37 -21.77
CA SER A 301 20.65 59.60 -21.18
C SER A 301 21.49 60.29 -22.25
N GLU A 302 20.82 60.79 -23.29
CA GLU A 302 21.26 61.90 -24.13
C GLU A 302 20.04 62.74 -24.48
#